data_AF-A0A2I1HGH0-F1
#
_entry.id   AF-A0A2I1HGH0-F1
#
_cell.length_a   1.000
_cell.length_b   1.000
_cell.length_c   1.000
_cell.angle_alpha   90.00
_cell.angle_beta   90.00
_cell.angle_gamma   90.00
#
_symmetry.space_group_name_H-M   'P 1'
#
loop_
_entity.id
_entity.type
_entity.pdbx_description
1 polymer ?
#
loop_
_entity_poly.entity_id
_entity_poly.type
_entity_poly.pdbx_seq_one_letter_code
_entity_poly.pdbx_strand_id
1 'polypeptide(L)'
;NFQKLVLRLSTHQIFHNNSCHLQAPVEFQLAIFLRRIGSKENIFEICSRFGIAEGTVYLYCKRVMIAILSLKKTLVKWPTGEDKQYDEGFKNIGGMENVIGTID
;
A
#
# COMPACT_ATOMS: atom_id res chain seq x y z
N ASN A 1 4.83 -2.86 11.31
CA ASN A 1 6.18 -3.46 11.25
C ASN A 1 6.53 -3.71 9.78
N PHE A 2 7.64 -3.14 9.30
CA PHE A 2 8.10 -3.19 7.91
C PHE A 2 8.28 -4.62 7.38
N GLN A 3 8.98 -5.48 8.13
CA GLN A 3 9.27 -6.85 7.69
C GLN A 3 8.01 -7.71 7.51
N LYS A 4 7.01 -7.50 8.38
CA LYS A 4 5.72 -8.18 8.24
C LYS A 4 4.99 -7.79 6.95
N LEU A 5 5.11 -6.53 6.52
CA LEU A 5 4.52 -6.08 5.26
C LEU A 5 5.29 -6.66 4.08
N VAL A 6 6.62 -6.65 4.11
CA VAL A 6 7.45 -7.29 3.09
C VAL A 6 7.02 -8.73 2.88
N LEU A 7 6.97 -9.54 3.94
CA LEU A 7 6.58 -10.95 3.83
C LEU A 7 5.19 -11.14 3.21
N ARG A 8 4.24 -10.24 3.50
CA ARG A 8 2.90 -10.26 2.89
C ARG A 8 2.93 -9.87 1.42
N LEU A 9 3.77 -8.92 1.03
CA LEU A 9 3.87 -8.48 -0.36
C LEU A 9 4.62 -9.50 -1.21
N SER A 10 5.64 -10.18 -0.66
CA SER A 10 6.43 -11.18 -1.36
C SER A 10 5.63 -12.36 -1.90
N THR A 11 4.43 -12.64 -1.39
CA THR A 11 3.57 -13.70 -1.93
C THR A 11 2.89 -13.30 -3.24
N HIS A 12 2.88 -12.01 -3.59
CA HIS A 12 2.18 -11.51 -4.77
C HIS A 12 2.96 -11.79 -6.06
N GLN A 13 2.27 -12.31 -7.08
CA GLN A 13 2.87 -12.75 -8.36
C GLN A 13 3.67 -11.66 -9.10
N ILE A 14 3.37 -10.39 -8.84
CA ILE A 14 4.11 -9.27 -9.45
C ILE A 14 5.61 -9.22 -9.07
N PHE A 15 5.97 -9.87 -7.95
CA PHE A 15 7.36 -10.00 -7.51
C PHE A 15 8.02 -11.31 -7.94
N HIS A 16 7.28 -12.20 -8.59
CA HIS A 16 7.80 -13.42 -9.19
C HIS A 16 8.08 -13.15 -10.67
N ASN A 17 9.36 -13.09 -11.04
CA ASN A 17 9.78 -12.94 -12.43
C ASN A 17 10.20 -14.30 -12.98
N ASN A 18 9.59 -14.75 -14.08
CA ASN A 18 9.98 -15.98 -14.79
C ASN A 18 11.03 -15.73 -15.89
N SER A 19 11.75 -14.61 -15.83
CA SER A 19 12.78 -14.27 -16.83
C SER A 19 14.19 -14.54 -16.31
N CYS A 20 15.16 -14.56 -17.23
CA CYS A 20 16.58 -14.72 -16.90
C CYS A 20 17.19 -13.52 -16.15
N HIS A 21 16.41 -12.45 -15.92
CA HIS A 21 16.89 -11.26 -15.22
C HIS A 21 16.43 -11.25 -13.76
N LEU A 22 17.39 -11.05 -12.86
CA LEU A 22 17.12 -10.93 -11.43
C LEU A 22 16.24 -9.71 -11.16
N GLN A 23 15.14 -9.92 -10.44
CA GLN A 23 14.32 -8.84 -9.92
C GLN A 23 14.92 -8.35 -8.59
N ALA A 24 14.91 -7.03 -8.36
CA ALA A 24 15.35 -6.48 -7.08
C ALA A 24 14.47 -6.98 -5.92
N PRO A 25 15.02 -7.11 -4.69
CA PRO A 25 14.28 -7.59 -3.53
C PRO A 25 13.02 -6.75 -3.22
N VAL A 26 11.98 -7.37 -2.68
CA VAL A 26 10.69 -6.73 -2.36
C VAL A 26 10.87 -5.63 -1.32
N GLU A 27 11.76 -5.85 -0.35
CA GLU A 27 12.18 -4.90 0.68
C GLU A 27 12.69 -3.60 0.05
N PHE A 28 13.52 -3.71 -0.98
CA PHE A 28 14.12 -2.58 -1.66
C PHE A 28 13.09 -1.79 -2.46
N GLN A 29 12.24 -2.50 -3.22
CA GLN A 29 11.13 -1.88 -3.95
C GLN A 29 10.16 -1.15 -2.99
N LEU A 30 9.85 -1.77 -1.84
CA LEU A 30 8.99 -1.19 -0.81
C LEU A 30 9.63 0.04 -0.15
N ALA A 31 10.93 0.00 0.17
CA ALA A 31 11.64 1.13 0.75
C ALA A 31 11.60 2.36 -0.18
N ILE A 32 11.80 2.16 -1.48
CA ILE A 32 11.73 3.23 -2.48
C ILE A 32 10.31 3.78 -2.59
N PHE A 33 9.30 2.91 -2.63
CA PHE A 33 7.89 3.33 -2.64
C PHE A 33 7.56 4.19 -1.41
N LEU A 34 7.90 3.72 -0.21
CA LEU A 34 7.65 4.46 1.03
C LEU A 34 8.40 5.79 1.07
N ARG A 35 9.65 5.82 0.57
CA ARG A 35 10.40 7.07 0.46
C ARG A 35 9.72 8.04 -0.49
N ARG A 36 9.22 7.58 -1.63
CA ARG A 36 8.54 8.41 -2.64
C ARG A 36 7.26 9.05 -2.10
N ILE A 37 6.43 8.30 -1.37
CA ILE A 37 5.15 8.81 -0.85
C ILE A 37 5.29 9.51 0.51
N GLY A 38 6.34 9.19 1.26
CA GLY A 38 6.57 9.68 2.63
C GLY A 38 7.59 10.82 2.73
N SER A 39 8.08 11.36 1.61
CA SER A 39 9.03 12.47 1.60
C SER A 39 8.64 13.54 0.57
N LYS A 40 9.22 14.74 0.74
CA LYS A 40 9.11 15.85 -0.23
C LYS A 40 10.17 15.77 -1.34
N GLU A 41 10.93 14.68 -1.40
CA GLU A 41 12.00 14.55 -2.38
C GLU A 41 11.43 14.48 -3.79
N ASN A 42 12.06 15.20 -4.71
CA ASN A 42 11.74 15.08 -6.12
C ASN A 42 12.27 13.74 -6.68
N ILE A 43 11.91 13.42 -7.92
CA ILE A 43 12.27 12.12 -8.52
C ILE A 43 13.78 11.96 -8.68
N PHE A 44 14.50 13.04 -9.02
CA PHE A 44 15.94 13.01 -9.24
C PHE A 44 16.72 12.82 -7.94
N GLU A 45 16.25 13.38 -6.83
CA GLU A 45 16.81 13.15 -5.51
C GLU A 45 16.70 11.68 -5.08
N ILE A 46 15.55 11.06 -5.36
CA ILE A 46 15.33 9.62 -5.10
C ILE A 46 16.25 8.78 -5.99
N CYS A 47 16.31 9.08 -7.29
CA CYS A 47 17.21 8.41 -8.24
C CYS A 47 18.67 8.48 -7.77
N SER A 48 19.14 9.66 -7.37
CA SER A 48 20.49 9.90 -6.85
C SER A 48 20.74 9.11 -5.56
N ARG A 49 19.80 9.15 -4.61
CA ARG A 49 19.90 8.46 -3.32
C ARG A 49 20.03 6.94 -3.45
N PHE A 50 19.29 6.33 -4.38
CA PHE A 50 19.25 4.87 -4.54
C PHE A 50 20.09 4.36 -5.71
N GLY A 51 20.72 5.24 -6.49
CA GLY A 51 21.55 4.87 -7.65
C GLY A 51 20.75 4.19 -8.76
N ILE A 52 19.51 4.61 -9.00
CA ILE A 52 18.60 4.01 -9.99
C ILE A 52 18.00 5.04 -10.93
N ALA A 53 17.60 4.60 -12.12
CA ALA A 53 16.93 5.46 -13.09
C ALA A 53 15.48 5.74 -12.72
N GLU A 54 14.94 6.88 -13.18
CA GLU A 54 13.56 7.31 -12.93
C GLU A 54 12.52 6.23 -13.31
N GLY A 55 12.71 5.57 -14.47
CA GLY A 55 11.82 4.48 -14.89
C GLY A 55 11.78 3.31 -13.90
N THR A 56 12.90 3.05 -13.20
CA THR A 56 12.96 2.00 -12.16
C THR A 56 12.19 2.41 -10.91
N VAL A 57 12.26 3.69 -10.53
CA VAL A 57 11.46 4.23 -9.41
C VAL A 57 9.97 4.05 -9.71
N TYR A 58 9.49 4.48 -10.89
CA TYR A 58 8.09 4.30 -11.27
C TYR A 58 7.68 2.83 -11.32
N LEU A 59 8.55 1.96 -11.86
CA LEU A 59 8.30 0.52 -11.90
C LEU A 59 8.09 -0.06 -10.50
N TYR A 60 8.98 0.25 -9.55
CA TYR A 60 8.87 -0.26 -8.18
C TYR A 60 7.63 0.30 -7.47
N CYS A 61 7.37 1.60 -7.62
CA CYS A 61 6.17 2.21 -7.06
C CYS A 61 4.89 1.55 -7.59
N LYS A 62 4.81 1.29 -8.90
CA LYS A 62 3.68 0.61 -9.53
C LYS A 62 3.50 -0.81 -8.98
N ARG A 63 4.59 -1.58 -8.86
CA ARG A 63 4.54 -2.97 -8.36
C ARG A 63 4.04 -3.03 -6.92
N VAL A 64 4.62 -2.19 -6.06
CA VAL A 64 4.24 -2.11 -4.64
C VAL A 64 2.79 -1.65 -4.49
N MET A 65 2.37 -0.63 -5.24
CA MET A 65 0.99 -0.13 -5.21
C MET A 65 -0.01 -1.23 -5.60
N ILE A 66 0.24 -1.97 -6.68
CA ILE A 66 -0.63 -3.08 -7.11
C ILE A 66 -0.70 -4.16 -6.01
N ALA A 67 0.44 -4.56 -5.45
CA ALA A 67 0.49 -5.58 -4.42
C ALA A 67 -0.27 -5.15 -3.14
N ILE A 68 -0.11 -3.90 -2.70
CA ILE A 68 -0.85 -3.34 -1.56
C ILE A 68 -2.36 -3.32 -1.85
N LEU A 69 -2.76 -2.84 -3.03
CA LEU A 69 -4.18 -2.79 -3.42
C LEU A 69 -4.81 -4.18 -3.52
N SER A 70 -4.04 -5.21 -3.85
CA SER A 70 -4.52 -6.60 -3.84
C SER A 70 -4.96 -7.07 -2.45
N LEU A 71 -4.31 -6.58 -1.39
CA LEU A 71 -4.63 -6.90 0.00
C LEU A 71 -5.96 -6.26 0.45
N LYS A 72 -6.40 -5.18 -0.21
CA LYS A 72 -7.63 -4.45 0.14
C LYS A 72 -8.83 -5.38 0.27
N LYS A 73 -8.99 -6.35 -0.65
CA LYS A 73 -10.11 -7.30 -0.62
C LYS A 73 -10.17 -8.15 0.65
N THR A 74 -9.00 -8.42 1.25
CA THR A 74 -8.90 -9.26 2.45
C THR A 74 -9.03 -8.45 3.74
N LEU A 75 -8.56 -7.20 3.72
CA LEU A 75 -8.45 -6.34 4.91
C LEU A 75 -9.63 -5.39 5.06
N VAL A 76 -10.21 -4.94 3.94
CA VAL A 76 -11.36 -4.02 3.92
C VAL A 76 -12.59 -4.84 3.56
N LYS A 77 -13.27 -5.31 4.60
CA LYS A 77 -14.58 -5.96 4.49
C LYS A 77 -15.63 -5.05 5.09
N TRP A 78 -16.79 -4.99 4.44
CA TRP A 78 -17.94 -4.36 5.08
C TRP A 78 -18.35 -5.22 6.27
N PRO A 79 -18.54 -4.63 7.46
CA PRO A 79 -19.03 -5.38 8.61
C PRO A 79 -20.43 -5.94 8.32
N THR A 80 -20.63 -7.20 8.70
CA THR A 80 -21.87 -7.95 8.45
C THR A 80 -22.32 -8.62 9.74
N GLY A 81 -23.64 -8.67 9.99
CA GLY A 81 -24.20 -9.29 11.18
C GLY A 81 -23.78 -8.56 12.45
N GLU A 82 -23.29 -9.32 13.44
CA GLU A 82 -22.89 -8.84 14.77
C GLU A 82 -21.69 -7.89 14.76
N ASP A 83 -20.88 -7.90 13.69
CA ASP A 83 -19.75 -6.98 13.51
C ASP A 83 -20.18 -5.55 13.12
N LYS A 84 -21.47 -5.34 12.79
CA LYS A 84 -21.99 -3.99 12.49
C LYS A 84 -22.15 -3.19 13.77
N GLN A 85 -21.15 -2.38 14.09
CA GLN A 85 -21.26 -1.32 15.08
C GLN A 85 -21.60 -0.01 14.38
N TYR A 86 -22.69 0.62 14.82
CA TYR A 86 -23.10 1.92 14.30
C TYR A 86 -22.41 3.03 15.09
N ASP A 87 -21.96 4.06 14.39
CA ASP A 87 -21.41 5.26 14.99
C ASP A 87 -22.56 6.16 15.46
N GLU A 88 -22.80 6.16 16.77
CA GLU A 88 -23.83 7.00 17.39
C GLU A 88 -23.49 8.51 17.34
N GLY A 89 -22.21 8.86 17.14
CA GLY A 89 -21.78 10.25 17.02
C GLY A 89 -22.40 10.97 15.83
N PHE A 90 -22.54 10.28 14.69
CA PHE A 90 -23.14 10.86 13.47
C PHE A 90 -24.65 11.05 13.58
N LYS A 91 -25.32 10.19 14.34
CA LYS A 91 -26.73 10.37 14.68
C LYS A 91 -26.92 11.66 15.50
N ASN A 92 -26.06 11.87 16.48
CA ASN A 92 -26.18 13.00 17.41
C ASN A 92 -25.75 14.35 16.82
N ILE A 93 -24.78 14.36 15.90
CA ILE A 93 -24.23 15.61 15.33
C ILE A 93 -24.97 16.05 14.07
N GLY A 94 -25.39 15.11 13.23
CA GLY A 94 -25.90 15.42 11.89
C GLY A 94 -27.19 14.72 11.49
N GLY A 95 -27.82 13.95 12.38
CA GLY A 95 -29.01 13.16 12.07
C GLY A 95 -28.79 12.04 11.04
N MET A 96 -27.52 11.70 10.74
CA MET A 96 -27.19 10.63 9.82
C MET A 96 -27.26 9.29 10.54
N GLU A 97 -28.35 8.57 10.31
CA GLU A 97 -28.56 7.23 10.87
C GLU A 97 -27.80 6.16 10.07
N ASN A 98 -27.51 5.04 10.72
CA ASN A 98 -26.88 3.85 10.12
C ASN A 98 -25.46 4.06 9.57
N VAL A 99 -24.74 5.07 10.05
CA VAL A 99 -23.32 5.26 9.77
C VAL A 99 -22.53 4.18 10.51
N ILE A 100 -21.67 3.45 9.79
CA ILE A 100 -20.87 2.34 10.35
C ILE A 100 -19.41 2.76 10.61
N GLY A 101 -19.06 3.99 10.21
CA GLY A 101 -17.74 4.57 10.40
C GLY A 101 -17.45 5.63 9.33
N THR A 102 -16.39 6.38 9.55
CA THR A 102 -15.91 7.48 8.70
C THR A 102 -14.48 7.18 8.27
N ILE A 103 -14.12 7.63 7.06
CA ILE A 103 -12.74 7.68 6.62
C ILE A 103 -12.30 9.13 6.89
N ASP A 104 -11.44 9.31 7.91
CA ASP A 104 -10.71 10.56 8.18
C ASP A 104 -9.74 10.88 7.03
#